data_AF-A0A529P3S1-F1
#
_entry.id   AF-A0A529P3S1-F1
#
_cell.length_a   1.000
_cell.length_b   1.000
_cell.length_c   1.000
_cell.angle_alpha   90.00
_cell.angle_beta   90.00
_cell.angle_gamma   90.00
#
_symmetry.space_group_name_H-M   'P 1'
#
loop_
_entity.id
_entity.type
_entity.pdbx_description
1 polymer ?
#
loop_
_entity_poly.entity_id
_entity_poly.type
_entity_poly.pdbx_seq_one_letter_code
_entity_poly.pdbx_strand_id
1 'polypeptide(L)'
;MMRRTFLMAGVSLSAVAVGKSLAASVFLDYTQEQLDTAYDQSFWAPRMAELEEGDGIASAEVRRAMPPRPAKYGPDARDLIDVFAPGMPRPPRSWSSSMAVPGPETLARMHPI
;
A
#
# COMPACT_ATOMS: atom_id res chain seq x y z
N MET A 1 55.78 -56.08 -3.44
CA MET A 1 55.66 -56.31 -1.98
C MET A 1 54.51 -55.47 -1.43
N MET A 2 53.65 -56.09 -0.61
CA MET A 2 52.59 -55.53 0.29
C MET A 2 51.45 -54.72 -0.37
N ARG A 3 50.23 -55.22 -0.58
CA ARG A 3 49.20 -55.79 0.35
C ARG A 3 48.83 -54.86 1.51
N ARG A 4 47.67 -54.19 1.43
CA ARG A 4 46.46 -54.46 2.26
C ARG A 4 45.42 -53.34 2.19
N THR A 5 44.28 -53.72 1.63
CA THR A 5 42.94 -53.18 1.83
C THR A 5 42.59 -53.11 3.33
N PHE A 6 42.02 -51.99 3.78
CA PHE A 6 41.16 -51.95 4.96
C PHE A 6 39.97 -51.04 4.70
N LEU A 7 38.80 -51.66 4.60
CA LEU A 7 37.49 -51.04 4.79
C LEU A 7 37.37 -50.63 6.26
N MET A 8 37.01 -49.39 6.52
CA MET A 8 36.31 -49.02 7.75
C MET A 8 35.11 -48.16 7.40
N ALA A 9 33.95 -48.72 7.70
CA ALA A 9 32.67 -48.07 7.72
C ALA A 9 32.69 -46.91 8.73
N GLY A 10 32.07 -45.80 8.35
CA GLY A 10 31.80 -44.68 9.22
C GLY A 10 30.58 -43.94 8.71
N VAL A 11 29.40 -44.45 9.05
CA VAL A 11 28.14 -43.72 8.92
C VAL A 11 28.26 -42.45 9.76
N SER A 12 28.33 -41.30 9.10
CA SER A 12 27.89 -40.04 9.71
C SER A 12 26.74 -39.53 8.86
N LEU A 13 25.54 -39.91 9.28
CA LEU A 13 24.31 -39.26 8.90
C LEU A 13 24.35 -37.84 9.47
N SER A 14 25.09 -36.93 8.85
CA SER A 14 24.91 -35.51 9.11
C SER A 14 23.66 -35.07 8.37
N ALA A 15 22.51 -35.40 8.94
CA ALA A 15 21.31 -34.61 8.76
C ALA A 15 21.57 -33.24 9.38
N VAL A 16 22.33 -32.40 8.68
CA VAL A 16 22.19 -30.96 8.88
C VAL A 16 20.82 -30.68 8.30
N ALA A 17 19.85 -30.60 9.19
CA ALA A 17 18.63 -29.88 8.92
C ALA A 17 19.05 -28.61 8.17
N VAL A 18 18.66 -28.50 6.90
CA VAL A 18 18.56 -27.20 6.25
C VAL A 18 17.46 -26.51 7.04
N GLY A 19 17.82 -26.00 8.21
CA GLY A 19 17.05 -24.99 8.88
C GLY A 19 16.93 -23.91 7.84
N LYS A 20 15.70 -23.66 7.38
CA LYS A 20 15.33 -22.28 7.04
C LYS A 20 15.98 -21.45 8.13
N SER A 21 16.94 -20.60 7.77
CA SER A 21 17.37 -19.55 8.70
C SER A 21 16.05 -18.97 9.20
N LEU A 22 15.76 -19.15 10.49
CA LEU A 22 14.58 -18.56 11.09
C LEU A 22 14.87 -17.07 11.03
N ALA A 23 14.47 -16.45 9.92
CA ALA A 23 14.63 -15.03 9.71
C ALA A 23 13.99 -14.40 10.94
N ALA A 24 14.80 -13.67 11.72
CA ALA A 24 14.35 -13.13 12.98
C ALA A 24 13.11 -12.29 12.71
N SER A 25 12.09 -12.44 13.55
CA SER A 25 10.96 -11.55 13.43
C SER A 25 11.42 -10.13 13.77
N VAL A 26 11.08 -9.19 12.90
CA VAL A 26 11.42 -7.77 13.04
C VAL A 26 10.22 -6.95 13.52
N PHE A 27 9.00 -7.47 13.34
CA PHE A 27 7.76 -6.85 13.79
C PHE A 27 6.69 -7.92 14.02
N LEU A 28 6.16 -8.00 15.24
CA LEU A 28 5.24 -9.06 15.67
C LEU A 28 5.84 -10.45 15.40
N ASP A 29 5.23 -11.23 14.52
CA ASP A 29 5.71 -12.55 14.06
C ASP A 29 6.17 -12.51 12.58
N TYR A 30 6.26 -11.32 11.99
CA TYR A 30 6.68 -11.15 10.60
C TYR A 30 8.20 -11.08 10.48
N THR A 31 8.73 -11.78 9.49
CA THR A 31 10.11 -11.62 9.03
C THR A 31 10.24 -10.38 8.13
N GLN A 32 11.47 -9.91 7.92
CA GLN A 32 11.72 -8.79 7.00
C GLN A 32 11.18 -9.08 5.59
N GLU A 33 11.45 -10.28 5.06
CA GLU A 33 10.98 -10.70 3.73
C GLU A 33 9.45 -10.69 3.60
N GLN A 34 8.74 -11.10 4.66
CA GLN A 34 7.28 -11.05 4.68
C GLN A 34 6.76 -9.62 4.66
N LEU A 35 7.43 -8.70 5.36
CA LEU A 35 7.08 -7.27 5.31
C LEU A 35 7.39 -6.69 3.93
N ASP A 36 8.56 -6.96 3.37
CA ASP A 36 8.96 -6.47 2.05
C ASP A 36 7.96 -6.91 0.98
N THR A 37 7.55 -8.18 1.02
CA THR A 37 6.52 -8.73 0.13
C THR A 37 5.15 -8.10 0.36
N ALA A 38 4.78 -7.84 1.61
CA ALA A 38 3.47 -7.24 1.93
C ALA A 38 3.36 -5.80 1.44
N TYR A 39 4.46 -5.04 1.45
CA TYR A 39 4.51 -3.64 1.02
C TYR A 39 4.90 -3.45 -0.45
N ASP A 40 5.42 -4.48 -1.10
CA ASP A 40 5.57 -4.49 -2.56
C ASP A 40 4.19 -4.63 -3.23
N GLN A 41 3.67 -3.52 -3.75
CA GLN A 41 2.38 -3.52 -4.44
C GLN A 41 2.41 -4.35 -5.73
N SER A 42 3.57 -4.53 -6.36
CA SER A 42 3.70 -5.32 -7.58
C SER A 42 3.43 -6.80 -7.34
N PHE A 43 3.62 -7.27 -6.10
CA PHE A 43 3.27 -8.63 -5.69
C PHE A 43 1.77 -8.90 -5.81
N TRP A 44 0.93 -7.91 -5.48
CA TRP A 44 -0.54 -8.03 -5.50
C TRP A 44 -1.18 -7.60 -6.82
N ALA A 45 -0.47 -6.81 -7.62
CA ALA A 45 -0.91 -6.37 -8.94
C ALA A 45 0.16 -6.75 -10.00
N PRO A 46 0.11 -7.98 -10.55
CA PRO A 46 1.13 -8.46 -11.49
C PRO A 46 1.28 -7.63 -12.78
N ARG A 47 0.31 -6.75 -13.06
CA ARG A 47 0.31 -5.82 -14.21
C ARG A 47 0.40 -4.35 -13.76
N MET A 48 1.03 -4.06 -12.62
CA MET A 48 1.19 -2.69 -12.09
C MET A 48 1.71 -1.71 -13.14
N ALA A 49 2.71 -2.10 -13.92
CA ALA A 49 3.30 -1.23 -14.95
C ALA A 49 2.26 -0.79 -16.00
N GLU A 50 1.37 -1.69 -16.44
CA GLU A 50 0.29 -1.36 -17.39
C GLU A 50 -0.74 -0.42 -16.74
N LEU A 51 -1.03 -0.61 -15.45
CA LEU A 51 -1.95 0.26 -14.71
C LEU A 51 -1.38 1.67 -14.55
N GLU A 52 -0.10 1.78 -14.16
CA GLU A 52 0.59 3.06 -14.01
C GLU A 52 0.67 3.83 -15.34
N GLU A 53 0.95 3.13 -16.44
CA GLU A 53 0.92 3.73 -17.78
C GLU A 53 -0.48 4.23 -18.15
N GLY A 54 -1.51 3.41 -17.91
CA GLY A 54 -2.91 3.76 -18.13
C GLY A 54 -3.34 4.98 -17.34
N ASP A 55 -2.99 5.05 -16.05
CA ASP A 55 -3.26 6.17 -15.17
C ASP A 55 -2.59 7.46 -15.67
N GLY A 56 -1.36 7.36 -16.17
CA GLY A 56 -0.64 8.47 -16.78
C GLY A 56 -1.34 9.03 -18.01
N ILE A 57 -1.79 8.15 -18.92
CA ILE A 57 -2.53 8.52 -20.13
C ILE A 57 -3.86 9.19 -19.76
N ALA A 58 -4.66 8.54 -18.91
CA ALA A 58 -5.97 9.05 -18.49
C ALA A 58 -5.85 10.41 -17.77
N SER A 59 -4.86 10.54 -16.87
CA SER A 59 -4.60 11.80 -16.18
C SER A 59 -4.16 12.92 -17.13
N ALA A 60 -3.37 12.60 -18.17
CA ALA A 60 -2.99 13.57 -19.19
C ALA A 60 -4.20 14.03 -20.00
N GLU A 61 -5.12 13.13 -20.34
CA GLU A 61 -6.38 13.46 -21.03
C GLU A 61 -7.26 14.38 -20.18
N VAL A 62 -7.41 14.09 -18.89
CA VAL A 62 -8.16 14.95 -17.96
C VAL A 62 -7.55 16.36 -17.91
N ARG A 63 -6.22 16.48 -17.82
CA ARG A 63 -5.55 17.81 -17.82
C ARG A 63 -5.74 18.58 -19.12
N ARG A 64 -5.87 17.90 -20.27
CA ARG A 64 -6.20 18.55 -21.55
C ARG A 64 -7.66 19.03 -21.57
N ALA A 65 -8.58 18.21 -21.11
CA ALA A 65 -10.02 18.51 -21.12
C ALA A 65 -10.43 19.54 -20.05
N MET A 66 -9.76 19.52 -18.90
CA MET A 66 -10.00 20.41 -17.77
C MET A 66 -8.64 20.94 -17.29
N PRO A 67 -8.10 21.99 -17.92
CA PRO A 67 -6.81 22.54 -17.53
C PRO A 67 -6.77 22.94 -16.05
N PRO A 68 -5.84 22.40 -15.25
CA PRO A 68 -5.73 22.76 -13.84
C PRO A 68 -5.12 24.15 -13.66
N ARG A 69 -5.37 24.73 -12.49
CA ARG A 69 -4.58 25.86 -11.98
C ARG A 69 -3.48 25.31 -11.06
N PRO A 70 -2.20 25.34 -11.44
CA PRO A 70 -1.11 24.90 -10.58
C PRO A 70 -0.95 25.86 -9.38
N ALA A 71 -0.63 25.32 -8.22
CA ALA A 71 -0.34 26.06 -7.01
C ALA A 71 0.86 25.44 -6.27
N LYS A 72 1.65 26.28 -5.59
CA LYS A 72 2.80 25.85 -4.79
C LYS A 72 2.41 25.77 -3.32
N TYR A 73 2.79 24.69 -2.62
CA TYR A 73 2.45 24.49 -1.21
C TYR A 73 3.66 24.37 -0.28
N GLY A 74 4.86 24.25 -0.85
CA GLY A 74 6.12 24.15 -0.10
C GLY A 74 7.26 24.84 -0.86
N PRO A 75 8.49 24.87 -0.34
CA PRO A 75 9.61 25.61 -0.94
C PRO A 75 10.18 24.93 -2.20
N ASP A 76 10.05 23.61 -2.34
CA ASP A 76 10.75 22.86 -3.38
C ASP A 76 10.04 22.97 -4.74
N ALA A 77 10.77 22.65 -5.81
CA ALA A 77 10.22 22.64 -7.16
C ALA A 77 9.11 21.58 -7.36
N ARG A 78 9.14 20.50 -6.56
CA ARG A 78 8.14 19.42 -6.60
C ARG A 78 6.90 19.69 -5.74
N ASP A 79 6.91 20.75 -4.94
CA ASP A 79 5.82 21.08 -4.02
C ASP A 79 4.69 21.82 -4.75
N LEU A 80 4.20 21.19 -5.81
CA LEU A 80 3.15 21.69 -6.70
C LEU A 80 1.91 20.82 -6.58
N ILE A 81 0.74 21.45 -6.69
CA ILE A 81 -0.55 20.78 -6.74
C ILE A 81 -1.39 21.35 -7.88
N ASP A 82 -2.05 20.47 -8.62
CA ASP A 82 -3.02 20.82 -9.65
C ASP A 82 -4.39 21.06 -8.99
N VAL A 83 -4.92 22.28 -9.09
CA VAL A 83 -6.27 22.60 -8.60
C VAL A 83 -7.25 22.65 -9.77
N PHE A 84 -8.15 21.67 -9.81
CA PHE A 84 -9.24 21.62 -10.78
C PHE A 84 -10.50 22.29 -10.21
N ALA A 85 -11.00 23.30 -10.91
CA ALA A 85 -12.24 23.98 -10.53
C ALA A 85 -13.44 23.35 -11.26
N PRO A 86 -14.57 23.09 -10.58
CA PRO A 86 -15.79 22.66 -11.27
C PRO A 86 -16.26 23.79 -12.20
N GLY A 87 -16.79 23.43 -13.38
CA GLY A 87 -17.27 24.39 -14.38
C GLY A 87 -18.45 25.27 -13.91
N MET A 88 -19.05 24.95 -12.76
CA MET A 88 -20.05 25.78 -12.09
C MET A 88 -19.58 26.06 -10.65
N PRO A 89 -19.56 27.32 -10.19
CA PRO A 89 -19.18 27.64 -8.82
C PRO A 89 -20.12 26.93 -7.85
N ARG A 90 -19.60 25.96 -7.09
CA ARG A 90 -20.32 25.42 -5.95
C ARG A 90 -20.25 26.47 -4.84
N PRO A 91 -21.36 26.86 -4.18
CA PRO A 91 -21.28 27.71 -3.01
C PRO A 91 -20.35 27.07 -1.97
N PRO A 92 -19.64 27.88 -1.17
CA PRO A 92 -18.69 27.36 -0.18
C PRO A 92 -19.40 26.35 0.71
N ARG A 93 -18.80 25.16 0.83
CA ARG A 93 -19.31 24.10 1.70
C ARG A 93 -19.14 24.59 3.14
N SER A 94 -20.20 25.12 3.74
CA SER A 94 -20.20 25.43 5.17
C SER A 94 -20.19 24.10 5.92
N TRP A 95 -19.17 23.86 6.73
CA TRP A 95 -19.06 22.66 7.57
C TRP A 95 -20.07 22.65 8.73
N SER A 96 -20.93 23.68 8.81
CA SER A 96 -21.82 23.95 9.95
C SER A 96 -23.15 23.20 9.93
N SER A 97 -23.51 22.47 8.87
CA SER A 97 -24.88 21.93 8.73
C SER A 97 -25.00 20.41 8.65
N SER A 98 -23.92 19.62 8.75
CA SER A 98 -24.01 18.16 8.61
C SER A 98 -23.57 17.34 9.83
N MET A 99 -23.19 17.97 10.94
CA MET A 99 -22.90 17.29 12.22
C MET A 99 -23.82 17.78 13.35
N ALA A 100 -25.04 18.23 13.03
CA ALA A 100 -26.04 18.36 14.07
C ALA A 100 -26.37 16.93 14.55
N VAL A 101 -25.78 16.54 15.68
CA VAL A 101 -26.31 15.43 16.47
C VAL A 101 -27.79 15.74 16.66
N PRO A 102 -28.72 14.86 16.23
CA PRO A 102 -30.14 15.11 16.46
C PRO A 102 -30.34 15.40 17.95
N GLY A 103 -30.91 16.56 18.26
CA GLY A 103 -31.28 16.91 19.62
C GLY A 103 -32.21 15.85 20.21
N PRO A 104 -32.29 15.71 21.55
CA PRO A 104 -33.07 14.67 22.22
C PRO A 104 -34.55 14.64 21.78
N GLU A 105 -35.08 15.76 21.26
CA GLU A 105 -36.41 15.85 20.67
C GLU A 105 -36.61 15.09 19.35
N THR A 106 -35.54 14.76 18.62
CA THR A 106 -35.60 14.01 17.36
C THR A 106 -35.67 12.49 17.60
N LEU A 107 -35.03 12.02 18.68
CA LEU A 107 -35.12 10.62 19.13
C LEU A 107 -36.52 10.29 19.69
N ALA A 108 -37.26 11.28 20.19
CA ALA A 108 -38.61 11.09 20.73
C ALA A 108 -39.72 10.96 19.66
N ARG A 109 -39.46 11.31 18.39
CA ARG A 109 -40.43 11.16 17.28
C ARG A 109 -40.25 9.88 16.46
N MET A 110 -39.17 9.12 16.67
CA MET A 110 -39.08 7.75 16.19
C MET A 110 -39.79 6.88 17.23
N HIS A 111 -41.08 6.64 17.00
CA HIS A 111 -41.94 5.89 17.91
C HIS A 111 -41.38 4.49 18.26
N PRO A 112 -41.71 3.99 19.46
CA PRO A 112 -41.54 2.58 19.81
C PRO A 112 -42.61 1.74 19.09
N ILE A 113 -42.16 0.63 18.52
CA ILE A 113 -42.86 -0.61 18.11
C ILE A 113 -44.23 -0.46 17.43
#